data_AF-A0A087U6E1-F1
#
_entry.id   AF-A0A087U6E1-F1
#
_cell.length_a   1.000
_cell.length_b   1.000
_cell.length_c   1.000
_cell.angle_alpha   90.00
_cell.angle_beta   90.00
_cell.angle_gamma   90.00
#
_symmetry.space_group_name_H-M   'P 1'
#
loop_
_entity.id
_entity.type
_entity.pdbx_description
1 polymer ?
#
loop_
_entity_poly.entity_id
_entity_poly.type
_entity_poly.pdbx_seq_one_letter_code
_entity_poly.pdbx_strand_id
1 'polypeptide(L)'
;MTVFVPANEFELSYRELSDSSVNVTCEALGLFPKPVLKLYLGSSNGSPPQVVSDVITVSISKPSGAYDAYLYRTFSASELSKNGASVFECLLELPGTNYAKAKRIAYYPELKVNMSTKRTRLPPSNYTFSRR
;
A
#
# COMPACT_ATOMS: atom_id res chain seq x y z
N MET A 1 0.58 -31.76 2.75
CA MET A 1 1.54 -30.75 3.23
C MET A 1 1.77 -29.76 2.11
N THR A 2 1.34 -28.51 2.27
CA THR A 2 1.53 -27.48 1.25
C THR A 2 2.71 -26.61 1.66
N VAL A 3 3.77 -26.65 0.86
CA VAL A 3 4.97 -25.84 1.10
C VAL A 3 4.76 -24.48 0.44
N PHE A 4 4.90 -23.40 1.20
CA PHE A 4 4.83 -22.04 0.69
C PHE A 4 5.90 -21.18 1.34
N VAL A 5 6.34 -20.15 0.61
CA VAL A 5 7.29 -19.16 1.08
C VAL A 5 6.58 -17.80 1.13
N PRO A 6 6.48 -17.19 2.32
CA PRO A 6 5.85 -15.89 2.47
C PRO A 6 6.69 -14.78 1.81
N ALA A 7 6.05 -13.63 1.57
CA ALA A 7 6.73 -12.44 1.06
C ALA A 7 7.88 -12.04 1.98
N ASN A 8 9.09 -12.00 1.43
CA ASN A 8 10.23 -11.44 2.16
C ASN A 8 10.03 -9.93 2.33
N GLU A 9 9.63 -9.28 1.24
CA GLU A 9 9.26 -7.86 1.22
C GLU A 9 7.87 -7.72 0.61
N PHE A 10 7.04 -6.91 1.26
CA PHE A 10 5.72 -6.56 0.77
C PHE A 10 5.50 -5.09 1.05
N GLU A 11 5.48 -4.25 0.03
CA GLU A 11 5.35 -2.80 0.14
C GLU A 11 4.21 -2.29 -0.74
N LEU A 12 3.50 -1.29 -0.21
CA LEU A 12 2.45 -0.58 -0.92
C LEU A 12 2.76 0.90 -0.80
N SER A 13 3.00 1.55 -1.93
CA SER A 13 3.31 2.97 -1.99
C SER A 13 2.46 3.63 -3.07
N TYR A 14 2.30 4.95 -2.96
CA TYR A 14 1.69 5.75 -4.01
C TYR A 14 2.58 6.95 -4.33
N ARG A 15 2.49 7.43 -5.56
CA ARG A 15 3.22 8.59 -6.07
C ARG A 15 2.30 9.43 -6.93
N GLU A 16 2.27 10.73 -6.67
CA GLU A 16 1.53 11.67 -7.51
C GLU A 16 2.36 11.95 -8.77
N LEU A 17 1.79 11.69 -9.96
CA LEU A 17 2.46 11.89 -11.25
C LEU A 17 2.22 13.30 -11.80
N SER A 18 1.04 13.87 -11.54
CA SER A 18 0.59 15.16 -12.07
C SER A 18 -0.46 15.74 -11.13
N ASP A 19 -0.92 16.97 -11.37
CA ASP A 19 -1.86 17.71 -10.50
C ASP A 19 -3.18 16.99 -10.19
N SER A 20 -3.50 15.90 -10.90
CA SER A 20 -4.72 15.11 -10.72
C SER A 20 -4.54 13.62 -11.02
N SER A 21 -3.31 13.07 -10.92
CA SER A 21 -3.07 11.64 -11.18
C SER A 21 -2.16 11.02 -10.14
N VAL A 22 -2.55 9.85 -9.62
CA VAL A 22 -1.84 9.12 -8.57
C VAL A 22 -1.51 7.72 -9.07
N ASN A 23 -0.22 7.37 -9.09
CA ASN A 23 0.22 6.02 -9.33
C ASN A 23 0.32 5.26 -8.02
N VAL A 24 -0.30 4.09 -7.94
CA VAL A 24 -0.20 3.18 -6.81
C VAL A 24 0.63 1.98 -7.24
N THR A 25 1.65 1.68 -6.46
CA THR A 25 2.57 0.56 -6.71
C THR A 25 2.56 -0.36 -5.50
N CYS A 26 2.33 -1.64 -5.76
CA CYS A 26 2.39 -2.71 -4.79
C CYS A 26 3.44 -3.74 -5.22
N GLU A 27 4.36 -4.05 -4.33
CA GLU A 27 5.53 -4.86 -4.63
C GLU A 27 5.62 -5.98 -3.61
N ALA A 28 5.78 -7.21 -4.08
CA ALA A 28 5.84 -8.39 -3.25
C ALA A 28 6.97 -9.30 -3.75
N LEU A 29 8.01 -9.50 -2.95
CA LEU A 29 9.26 -10.15 -3.39
C LEU A 29 9.52 -11.47 -2.65
N GLY A 30 10.12 -12.43 -3.36
CA GLY A 30 10.63 -13.67 -2.77
C GLY A 30 9.53 -14.66 -2.36
N LEU A 31 8.47 -14.79 -3.16
CA LEU A 31 7.27 -15.55 -2.87
C LEU A 31 7.30 -16.93 -3.52
N PHE A 32 6.63 -17.92 -2.94
CA PHE A 32 6.35 -19.18 -3.65
C PHE A 32 5.09 -19.84 -3.08
N PRO A 33 4.17 -20.37 -3.91
CA PRO A 33 4.15 -20.46 -5.37
C PRO A 33 3.80 -19.12 -6.07
N LYS A 34 3.50 -19.13 -7.38
CA LYS A 34 3.14 -17.91 -8.14
C LYS A 34 1.99 -17.16 -7.44
N PRO A 35 2.20 -15.91 -6.99
CA PRO A 35 1.21 -15.15 -6.23
C PRO A 35 0.14 -14.53 -7.12
N VAL A 36 -0.99 -14.19 -6.51
CA VAL A 36 -2.05 -13.37 -7.09
C VAL A 36 -2.15 -12.08 -6.30
N LEU A 37 -2.02 -10.94 -6.99
CA LEU A 37 -2.20 -9.61 -6.41
C LEU A 37 -3.57 -9.06 -6.83
N LYS A 38 -4.31 -8.50 -5.87
CA LYS A 38 -5.59 -7.81 -6.10
C LYS A 38 -5.52 -6.43 -5.47
N LEU A 39 -6.03 -5.43 -6.18
CA LEU A 39 -6.13 -4.08 -5.65
C LEU A 39 -7.59 -3.73 -5.39
N TYR A 40 -7.82 -3.16 -4.22
CA TYR A 40 -9.11 -2.69 -3.76
C TYR A 40 -9.02 -1.20 -3.49
N LEU A 41 -10.06 -0.48 -3.90
CA LEU A 41 -10.24 0.93 -3.64
C LEU A 41 -11.43 1.12 -2.70
N GLY A 42 -11.15 1.57 -1.48
CA GLY A 42 -12.16 1.95 -0.50
C GLY A 42 -12.29 3.46 -0.37
N SER A 43 -13.41 3.89 0.21
CA SER A 43 -13.60 5.27 0.67
C SER A 43 -13.76 5.26 2.19
N SER A 44 -13.23 6.28 2.86
CA SER A 44 -13.39 6.45 4.31
C SER A 44 -14.85 6.60 4.77
N ASN A 45 -15.78 6.86 3.85
CA ASN A 45 -17.21 7.05 4.15
C ASN A 45 -17.99 5.73 4.36
N GLY A 46 -17.30 4.61 4.62
CA GLY A 46 -17.94 3.33 4.92
C GLY A 46 -18.45 2.57 3.69
N SER A 47 -18.11 3.03 2.48
CA SER A 47 -18.39 2.32 1.24
C SER A 47 -17.63 0.99 1.20
N PRO A 48 -18.24 -0.10 0.71
CA PRO A 48 -17.52 -1.34 0.51
C PRO A 48 -16.34 -1.13 -0.45
N PRO A 49 -15.16 -1.73 -0.18
CA PRO A 49 -14.01 -1.61 -1.06
C PRO A 49 -14.32 -2.23 -2.42
N GLN A 50 -14.14 -1.45 -3.48
CA GLN A 50 -14.38 -1.87 -4.85
C GLN A 50 -13.12 -2.52 -5.43
N VAL A 51 -13.28 -3.66 -6.11
CA VAL A 51 -12.18 -4.31 -6.85
C VAL A 51 -11.79 -3.44 -8.05
N VAL A 52 -10.51 -3.12 -8.15
CA VAL A 52 -9.94 -2.38 -9.29
C VAL A 52 -9.50 -3.39 -10.34
N SER A 53 -10.22 -3.46 -11.46
CA SER A 53 -9.99 -4.48 -12.50
C SER A 53 -8.91 -4.08 -13.51
N ASP A 54 -8.67 -2.78 -13.71
CA ASP A 54 -7.73 -2.27 -14.71
C ASP A 54 -6.28 -2.20 -14.17
N VAL A 55 -5.87 -3.19 -13.37
CA VAL A 55 -4.53 -3.24 -12.76
C VAL A 55 -3.53 -3.94 -13.65
N ILE A 56 -2.31 -3.41 -13.72
CA ILE A 56 -1.23 -4.07 -14.44
C ILE A 56 -0.44 -4.90 -13.43
N THR A 57 -0.45 -6.21 -13.62
CA THR A 57 0.23 -7.17 -12.74
C THR A 57 1.35 -7.87 -13.50
N VAL A 58 2.56 -7.82 -12.95
CA VAL A 58 3.75 -8.45 -13.51
C VAL A 58 4.27 -9.46 -12.50
N SER A 59 4.58 -10.67 -12.94
CA SER A 59 5.19 -11.70 -12.11
C SER A 59 6.47 -12.20 -12.76
N ILE A 60 7.58 -12.12 -12.03
CA ILE A 60 8.92 -12.49 -12.48
C ILE A 60 9.38 -13.71 -11.70
N SER A 61 9.75 -14.78 -12.39
CA SER A 61 10.35 -15.97 -11.77
C SER A 61 11.85 -15.75 -11.57
N LYS A 62 12.33 -15.97 -10.35
CA LYS A 62 13.76 -15.96 -10.01
C LYS A 62 14.40 -17.33 -10.28
N PRO A 63 15.72 -17.37 -10.54
CA PRO A 63 16.47 -18.62 -10.64
C PRO A 63 16.48 -19.42 -9.33
N SER A 64 16.23 -18.79 -8.18
CA SER A 64 16.06 -19.47 -6.88
C SER A 64 14.73 -20.23 -6.76
N GLY A 65 13.85 -20.15 -7.75
CA GLY A 65 12.51 -20.74 -7.72
C GLY A 65 11.45 -19.85 -7.07
N ALA A 66 11.83 -18.72 -6.47
CA ALA A 66 10.90 -17.74 -5.94
C ALA A 66 10.31 -16.84 -7.05
N TYR A 67 9.21 -16.17 -6.76
CA TYR A 67 8.52 -15.22 -7.62
C TYR A 67 8.53 -13.83 -6.99
N ASP A 68 8.75 -12.83 -7.83
CA ASP A 68 8.48 -11.44 -7.50
C ASP A 68 7.23 -11.01 -8.25
N ALA A 69 6.32 -10.32 -7.56
CA ALA A 69 5.11 -9.80 -8.15
C ALA A 69 5.00 -8.30 -7.90
N TYR A 70 4.65 -7.60 -8.97
CA TYR A 70 4.49 -6.16 -9.00
C TYR A 70 3.08 -5.88 -9.52
N LEU A 71 2.38 -4.98 -8.85
CA LEU A 71 1.09 -4.46 -9.28
C LEU A 71 1.20 -2.95 -9.31
N TYR A 72 0.88 -2.34 -10.47
CA TYR A 72 0.86 -0.89 -10.61
C TYR A 72 -0.42 -0.42 -11.27
N ARG A 73 -0.92 0.71 -10.79
CA ARG A 73 -2.15 1.32 -11.27
C ARG A 73 -2.12 2.82 -11.14
N THR A 74 -2.44 3.50 -12.24
CA THR A 74 -2.67 4.94 -12.25
C THR A 74 -4.15 5.24 -12.03
N PHE A 75 -4.46 6.03 -11.01
CA PHE A 75 -5.77 6.58 -10.72
C PHE A 75 -5.82 8.05 -11.12
N SER A 76 -6.91 8.45 -11.75
CA SER A 76 -7.23 9.85 -12.04
C SER A 76 -7.99 10.47 -10.86
N ALA A 77 -7.91 11.78 -10.67
CA ALA A 77 -8.60 12.50 -9.58
C ALA A 77 -10.13 12.33 -9.60
N SER A 78 -10.70 11.94 -10.74
CA SER A 78 -12.14 11.63 -10.88
C SER A 78 -12.53 10.29 -10.26
N GLU A 79 -11.61 9.31 -10.23
CA GLU A 79 -11.81 7.98 -9.63
C GLU A 79 -11.59 8.00 -8.12
N LEU A 80 -10.87 9.02 -7.63
CA LEU A 80 -10.56 9.20 -6.23
C LEU A 80 -11.67 10.01 -5.55
N SER A 81 -11.86 9.75 -4.26
CA SER A 81 -12.83 10.49 -3.47
C SER A 81 -12.42 11.96 -3.37
N LYS A 82 -13.19 12.85 -4.00
CA LYS A 82 -12.94 14.30 -3.97
C LYS A 82 -13.20 14.96 -2.61
N ASN A 83 -13.97 14.30 -1.74
CA ASN A 83 -14.42 14.85 -0.46
C ASN A 83 -13.97 13.98 0.72
N GLY A 84 -12.92 13.18 0.58
CA GLY A 84 -12.48 12.27 1.64
C GLY A 84 -11.21 11.49 1.33
N ALA A 85 -10.80 10.66 2.30
CA ALA A 85 -9.64 9.78 2.12
C ALA A 85 -10.00 8.60 1.21
N SER A 86 -9.18 8.37 0.20
CA SER A 86 -9.24 7.15 -0.62
C SER A 86 -8.30 6.12 -0.02
N VAL A 87 -8.81 4.93 0.31
CA VAL A 87 -8.01 3.87 0.93
C VAL A 87 -7.67 2.84 -0.13
N PHE A 88 -6.39 2.72 -0.46
CA PHE A 88 -5.91 1.67 -1.34
C PHE A 88 -5.52 0.46 -0.53
N GLU A 89 -5.97 -0.71 -0.95
CA GLU A 89 -5.69 -1.97 -0.31
C GLU A 89 -5.18 -2.99 -1.33
N CYS A 90 -3.93 -3.41 -1.16
CA CYS A 90 -3.33 -4.46 -1.98
C CYS A 90 -3.38 -5.76 -1.20
N LEU A 91 -4.05 -6.76 -1.77
CA LEU A 91 -4.17 -8.11 -1.24
C LEU A 91 -3.26 -9.04 -2.03
N LEU A 92 -2.36 -9.70 -1.31
CA LEU A 92 -1.48 -10.76 -1.79
C LEU A 92 -2.05 -12.10 -1.35
N GLU A 93 -2.33 -12.98 -2.31
CA GLU A 93 -2.81 -14.34 -2.05
C GLU A 93 -1.90 -15.35 -2.73
N LEU A 94 -1.60 -16.45 -2.02
CA LEU A 94 -0.86 -17.58 -2.57
C LEU A 94 -1.83 -18.71 -2.92
N PRO A 95 -2.12 -18.95 -4.21
CA PRO A 95 -3.08 -19.97 -4.63
C PRO A 95 -2.62 -21.37 -4.19
N GLY A 96 -3.58 -22.19 -3.76
CA GLY A 96 -3.31 -23.51 -3.18
C GLY A 96 -2.91 -23.49 -1.71
N THR A 97 -2.86 -22.32 -1.07
CA THR A 97 -2.58 -22.13 0.36
C THR A 97 -3.69 -21.28 1.01
N ASN A 98 -3.69 -21.21 2.35
CA ASN A 98 -4.50 -20.24 3.10
C ASN A 98 -3.72 -18.96 3.45
N TYR A 99 -2.60 -18.71 2.77
CA TYR A 99 -1.78 -17.53 3.02
C TYR A 99 -2.33 -16.35 2.22
N ALA A 100 -2.81 -15.35 2.95
CA ALA A 100 -3.23 -14.06 2.42
C ALA A 100 -2.63 -12.95 3.28
N LYS A 101 -2.15 -11.88 2.64
CA LYS A 101 -1.59 -10.70 3.32
C LYS A 101 -2.10 -9.45 2.64
N ALA A 102 -2.65 -8.51 3.41
CA ALA A 102 -3.14 -7.25 2.89
C ALA A 102 -2.29 -6.09 3.43
N LYS A 103 -2.01 -5.10 2.59
CA LYS A 103 -1.49 -3.80 3.00
C LYS A 103 -2.46 -2.72 2.56
N ARG A 104 -2.66 -1.73 3.44
CA ARG A 104 -3.59 -0.62 3.22
C ARG A 104 -2.84 0.69 3.39
N ILE A 105 -3.14 1.67 2.53
CA ILE A 105 -2.63 3.03 2.63
C ILE A 105 -3.75 4.02 2.33
N ALA A 106 -3.86 5.08 3.14
CA ALA A 106 -4.84 6.13 2.93
C ALA A 106 -4.21 7.29 2.16
N TYR A 107 -4.89 7.71 1.09
CA TYR A 107 -4.55 8.85 0.27
C TYR A 107 -5.52 9.99 0.53
N TYR A 108 -4.97 11.17 0.78
CA TYR A 108 -5.71 12.39 1.09
C TYR A 108 -5.39 13.45 0.04
N PRO A 109 -6.29 13.75 -0.90
CA PRO A 109 -6.05 14.77 -1.93
C PRO A 109 -5.91 16.18 -1.32
N GLU A 110 -6.56 16.43 -0.19
CA GLU A 110 -6.56 17.71 0.55
C GLU A 110 -5.21 18.03 1.23
N LEU A 111 -4.34 17.03 1.42
CA LEU A 111 -3.07 17.18 2.12
C LEU A 111 -1.90 17.41 1.13
N LYS A 112 -2.11 18.24 0.10
CA LYS A 112 -1.01 18.96 -0.58
C LYS A 112 -0.31 19.97 0.35
N VAL A 113 -0.18 19.65 1.63
CA VAL A 113 0.59 20.40 2.62
C VAL A 113 1.94 19.73 2.69
N ASN A 114 2.94 20.39 2.10
CA ASN A 114 4.37 20.17 2.29
C ASN A 114 4.70 19.23 3.47
N MET A 115 4.86 17.94 3.21
CA MET A 115 5.75 17.12 4.04
C MET A 115 7.21 17.44 3.66
N SER A 116 7.58 18.72 3.78
CA SER A 116 8.94 19.04 4.16
C SER A 116 9.03 18.63 5.62
N THR A 117 9.65 17.47 5.84
CA THR A 117 10.09 16.95 7.13
C THR A 117 10.78 18.05 7.93
N LYS A 118 10.02 18.85 8.69
CA LYS A 118 10.57 19.46 9.89
C LYS A 118 10.59 18.34 10.93
N ARG A 119 11.76 17.72 11.06
CA ARG A 119 12.18 17.09 12.32
C ARG A 119 11.92 18.11 13.42
N THR A 120 10.78 18.01 14.09
CA THR A 120 10.54 18.70 15.35
C THR A 120 11.58 18.15 16.32
N ARG A 121 12.63 18.94 16.58
CA ARG A 121 13.52 18.71 17.72
C ARG A 121 12.62 18.66 18.94
N LEU A 122 12.67 17.54 19.67
CA LEU A 122 12.10 17.49 21.02
C LEU A 122 12.72 18.62 21.86
N PRO A 123 11.94 19.45 22.56
CA PRO A 123 12.49 20.30 23.60
C PRO A 123 12.91 19.42 24.80
N PRO A 124 13.97 19.77 25.54
CA PRO A 124 14.37 19.03 26.73
C PRO A 124 13.30 19.18 27.81
N SER A 125 12.83 18.05 28.31
CA SER A 125 11.91 17.95 29.44
C SER A 125 12.61 18.48 30.69
N ASN A 126 12.24 19.68 31.15
CA ASN A 126 12.68 20.22 32.43
C ASN A 126 11.49 20.19 33.40
N TYR A 127 11.30 19.04 34.05
CA TYR A 127 10.36 18.89 35.15
C TYR A 127 11.05 19.27 36.46
N THR A 128 10.79 20.47 36.95
CA THR A 128 11.15 20.89 38.31
C THR A 128 10.09 20.39 39.28
N PHE A 129 10.44 19.37 40.07
CA PHE A 129 9.59 18.82 41.12
C PHE A 129 9.73 19.67 42.38
N SER A 130 8.76 20.55 42.65
CA SER A 130 8.71 21.35 43.88
C SER A 130 8.03 20.52 44.98
N ARG A 131 8.81 20.02 45.95
CA ARG A 131 8.29 19.45 47.20
C ARG A 131 8.16 20.55 48.25
N ARG A 132 6.93 20.73 48.73
CA ARG A 132 6.66 21.20 50.09
C ARG A 132 6.95 20.10 51.08
#